data_AF-A0A953R5U0-F1
#
_entry.id   AF-A0A953R5U0-F1
#
_cell.length_a   1.000
_cell.length_b   1.000
_cell.length_c   1.000
_cell.angle_alpha   90.00
_cell.angle_beta   90.00
_cell.angle_gamma   90.00
#
_symmetry.space_group_name_H-M   'P 1'
#
loop_
_entity.id
_entity.type
_entity.pdbx_description
1 polymer ?
#
loop_
_entity_poly.entity_id
_entity_poly.type
_entity_poly.pdbx_seq_one_letter_code
_entity_poly.pdbx_strand_id
1 'polypeptide(L)'
;MARKFTLEVEVVVEDNTATKTLEVASERYTSRGGARVCTGRRRARPAAPEEFISGIEDGLLELLEQNPLFAEAGVEVTRVSCGASAASPARPDGASVECYSIPQDDLDEADSGLYLCRWPNGDFSIVKADKKRAAVVALDEWAGAEPSWLVPMDHCMIDFALNDDGEIQLAEFGEETADFVWDHCYPELRALLSGPNLKRRKRSKRNPETTQGVRTAVQRERERLWDSQGASAPANTALGKELQKRLRTTGPVADHYVEEIGNRILRGETGVKGKPN
;
A
#
# COMPACT_ATOMS: atom_id res chain seq x y z
N MET A 1 6.20 6.89 -32.38
CA MET A 1 6.15 7.00 -30.90
C MET A 1 5.20 5.92 -30.40
N ALA A 2 5.64 5.05 -29.50
CA ALA A 2 4.76 4.05 -28.89
C ALA A 2 3.97 4.71 -27.74
N ARG A 3 2.67 4.45 -27.68
CA ARG A 3 1.80 4.87 -26.57
C ARG A 3 1.48 3.63 -25.73
N LYS A 4 1.57 3.78 -24.42
CA LYS A 4 1.20 2.71 -23.47
C LYS A 4 -0.19 3.00 -22.96
N PHE A 5 -1.00 1.95 -22.86
CA PHE A 5 -2.36 1.99 -22.35
C PHE A 5 -2.51 0.87 -21.33
N THR A 6 -3.24 1.14 -20.26
CA THR A 6 -3.68 0.13 -19.29
C THR A 6 -5.16 -0.15 -19.58
N LEU A 7 -5.53 -1.42 -19.66
CA LEU A 7 -6.92 -1.86 -19.88
C LEU A 7 -7.31 -2.71 -18.68
N GLU A 8 -8.38 -2.32 -18.01
CA GLU A 8 -8.99 -3.10 -16.94
C GLU A 8 -10.24 -3.79 -17.50
N VAL A 9 -10.34 -5.10 -17.29
CA VAL A 9 -11.43 -5.93 -17.79
C VAL A 9 -12.01 -6.69 -16.62
N GLU A 10 -13.24 -6.36 -16.23
CA GLU A 10 -14.00 -7.15 -15.26
C GLU A 10 -14.60 -8.36 -15.98
N VAL A 11 -14.26 -9.57 -15.50
CA VAL A 11 -14.73 -10.83 -16.07
C VAL A 11 -15.51 -11.58 -15.00
N VAL A 12 -16.80 -11.80 -15.27
CA VAL A 12 -17.64 -12.64 -14.42
C VAL A 12 -17.60 -14.06 -14.95
N VAL A 13 -17.12 -14.98 -14.12
CA VAL A 13 -17.12 -16.42 -14.41
C VAL A 13 -18.10 -17.09 -13.46
N GLU A 14 -19.16 -17.67 -13.99
CA GLU A 14 -20.10 -18.48 -13.20
C GLU A 14 -19.44 -19.82 -12.83
N ASP A 15 -19.74 -20.36 -11.64
CA ASP A 15 -19.19 -21.63 -11.16
C ASP A 15 -19.41 -22.81 -12.14
N ASN A 16 -20.53 -22.79 -12.87
CA ASN A 16 -20.88 -23.79 -13.88
C ASN A 16 -20.04 -23.68 -15.17
N THR A 17 -19.32 -22.58 -15.37
CA THR A 17 -18.46 -22.29 -16.54
C THR A 17 -16.97 -22.26 -16.19
N ALA A 18 -16.62 -22.14 -14.91
CA ALA A 18 -15.23 -22.17 -14.43
C ALA A 18 -14.42 -23.36 -14.98
N THR A 19 -15.01 -24.56 -14.98
CA THR A 19 -14.36 -25.75 -15.53
C THR A 19 -14.08 -25.63 -17.03
N LYS A 20 -15.03 -25.10 -17.81
CA LYS A 20 -14.85 -24.87 -19.26
C LYS A 20 -13.76 -23.84 -19.54
N THR A 21 -13.70 -22.78 -18.73
CA THR A 21 -12.65 -21.75 -18.83
C THR A 21 -11.27 -22.37 -18.64
N LEU A 22 -11.11 -23.24 -17.62
CA LEU A 22 -9.86 -23.95 -17.36
C LEU A 22 -9.47 -24.95 -18.46
N GLU A 23 -10.45 -25.66 -19.03
CA GLU A 23 -10.24 -26.58 -20.15
C GLU A 23 -9.71 -25.82 -21.37
N VAL A 24 -10.37 -24.73 -21.77
CA VAL A 24 -9.96 -23.93 -22.93
C VAL A 24 -8.59 -23.29 -22.72
N ALA A 25 -8.30 -22.80 -21.51
CA ALA A 25 -6.98 -22.26 -21.17
C ALA A 25 -5.89 -23.33 -21.27
N SER A 26 -6.16 -24.55 -20.79
CA SER A 26 -5.22 -25.68 -20.83
C SER A 26 -4.95 -26.17 -22.26
N GLU A 27 -5.98 -26.23 -23.11
CA GLU A 27 -5.85 -26.56 -24.53
C GLU A 27 -4.97 -25.53 -25.26
N ARG A 28 -5.22 -24.23 -25.02
CA ARG A 28 -4.43 -23.14 -25.59
C ARG A 28 -2.97 -23.19 -25.16
N TYR A 29 -2.72 -23.36 -23.87
CA TYR A 29 -1.37 -23.51 -23.32
C TYR A 29 -0.58 -24.63 -24.01
N THR A 30 -1.23 -25.79 -24.18
CA THR A 30 -0.63 -26.97 -24.83
C THR A 30 -0.31 -26.71 -26.30
N SER A 31 -1.21 -26.02 -27.02
CA SER A 31 -1.03 -25.73 -28.45
C SER A 31 0.20 -24.85 -28.77
N ARG A 32 0.66 -24.04 -27.81
CA ARG A 32 1.84 -23.15 -27.95
C ARG A 32 3.16 -23.79 -27.51
N GLY A 33 3.11 -25.00 -26.94
CA GLY A 33 4.29 -25.73 -26.45
C GLY A 33 4.64 -25.49 -24.98
N GLY A 34 3.76 -24.80 -24.24
CA GLY A 34 3.84 -24.60 -22.79
C GLY A 34 5.01 -23.74 -22.29
N ALA A 35 4.92 -23.34 -21.02
CA ALA A 35 5.99 -22.66 -20.31
C ALA A 35 7.08 -23.66 -19.89
N ARG A 36 8.32 -23.19 -19.77
CA ARG A 36 9.44 -24.00 -19.27
C ARG A 36 9.83 -23.54 -17.89
N VAL A 37 9.81 -24.46 -16.93
CA VAL A 37 10.16 -24.17 -15.55
C VAL A 37 11.62 -24.56 -15.29
N CYS A 38 12.37 -23.62 -14.73
CA CYS A 38 13.76 -23.80 -14.32
C CYS A 38 13.83 -23.98 -12.80
N THR A 39 13.83 -25.23 -12.31
CA THR A 39 14.07 -25.51 -10.89
C THR A 39 15.57 -25.62 -10.62
N GLY A 40 16.24 -24.49 -10.40
CA GLY A 40 17.65 -24.43 -9.98
C GLY A 40 18.66 -24.92 -11.04
N ARG A 41 19.65 -25.74 -10.64
CA ARG A 41 20.76 -26.21 -11.51
C ARG A 41 20.38 -27.27 -12.56
N ARG A 42 19.08 -27.59 -12.73
CA ARG A 42 18.61 -28.60 -13.70
C ARG A 42 18.14 -27.95 -15.00
N ARG A 43 18.25 -28.69 -16.11
CA ARG A 43 17.75 -28.27 -17.44
C ARG A 43 16.26 -27.95 -17.37
N ALA A 44 15.85 -26.87 -18.05
CA ALA A 44 14.47 -26.42 -18.14
C ALA A 44 13.56 -27.53 -18.68
N ARG A 45 12.56 -27.93 -17.87
CA ARG A 45 11.52 -28.90 -18.29
C ARG A 45 10.24 -28.14 -18.69
N PRO A 46 9.45 -28.65 -19.65
CA PRO A 46 8.12 -28.13 -19.89
C PRO A 46 7.25 -28.33 -18.64
N ALA A 47 6.50 -27.31 -18.24
CA ALA A 47 5.45 -27.43 -17.24
C ALA A 47 4.22 -28.08 -17.86
N ALA A 48 3.54 -28.91 -17.07
CA ALA A 48 2.23 -29.41 -17.44
C ALA A 48 1.17 -28.29 -17.31
N PRO A 49 0.09 -28.30 -18.09
CA PRO A 49 -0.97 -27.31 -17.99
C PRO A 49 -1.51 -27.17 -16.56
N GLU A 50 -1.66 -28.28 -15.84
CA GLU A 50 -2.17 -28.30 -14.46
C GLU A 50 -1.17 -27.76 -13.44
N GLU A 51 0.13 -27.73 -13.78
CA GLU A 51 1.19 -27.12 -12.97
C GLU A 51 1.25 -25.60 -13.19
N PHE A 52 0.83 -25.13 -14.37
CA PHE A 52 0.90 -23.72 -14.76
C PHE A 52 -0.43 -22.97 -14.56
N ILE A 53 -1.56 -23.66 -14.75
CA ILE A 53 -2.91 -23.15 -14.63
C ILE A 53 -3.54 -23.82 -13.42
N SER A 54 -3.31 -23.24 -12.24
CA SER A 54 -3.70 -23.84 -10.97
C SER A 54 -5.11 -23.43 -10.51
N GLY A 55 -5.67 -22.37 -11.12
CA GLY A 55 -6.99 -21.85 -10.80
C GLY A 55 -7.56 -20.95 -11.90
N ILE A 56 -8.78 -20.44 -11.67
CA ILE A 56 -9.53 -19.62 -12.65
C ILE A 56 -8.74 -18.36 -13.02
N GLU A 57 -8.06 -17.74 -12.05
CA GLU A 57 -7.24 -16.55 -12.27
C GLU A 57 -6.11 -16.83 -13.28
N ASP A 58 -5.34 -17.91 -13.10
CA ASP A 58 -4.30 -18.33 -14.04
C ASP A 58 -4.88 -18.66 -15.44
N GLY A 59 -6.06 -19.27 -15.46
CA GLY A 59 -6.76 -19.58 -16.71
C GLY A 59 -7.18 -18.33 -17.49
N LEU A 60 -7.70 -17.33 -16.79
CA LEU A 60 -8.07 -16.04 -17.39
C LEU A 60 -6.84 -15.27 -17.87
N LEU A 61 -5.74 -15.29 -17.11
CA LEU A 61 -4.47 -14.69 -17.51
C LEU A 61 -3.95 -15.31 -18.82
N GLU A 62 -3.93 -16.65 -18.91
CA GLU A 62 -3.51 -17.35 -20.12
C GLU A 62 -4.40 -16.99 -21.32
N LEU A 63 -5.72 -16.95 -21.14
CA LEU A 63 -6.66 -16.60 -22.22
C LEU A 63 -6.48 -15.15 -22.70
N LEU A 64 -6.24 -14.21 -21.78
CA LEU A 64 -6.02 -12.80 -22.10
C LEU A 64 -4.69 -12.57 -22.81
N GLU A 65 -3.61 -13.18 -22.31
CA GLU A 65 -2.29 -13.08 -22.94
C GLU A 65 -2.29 -13.69 -24.35
N GLN A 66 -3.09 -14.74 -24.56
CA GLN A 66 -3.22 -15.43 -25.85
C GLN A 66 -4.41 -14.96 -26.70
N ASN A 67 -4.98 -13.78 -26.43
CA ASN A 67 -6.09 -13.29 -27.23
C ASN A 67 -5.58 -12.86 -28.63
N PRO A 68 -6.02 -13.53 -29.72
CA PRO A 68 -5.51 -13.27 -31.07
C PRO A 68 -5.80 -11.85 -31.56
N LEU A 69 -6.86 -11.22 -31.03
CA LEU A 69 -7.27 -9.88 -31.43
C LEU A 69 -6.21 -8.81 -31.13
N PHE A 70 -5.42 -8.98 -30.06
CA PHE A 70 -4.33 -8.03 -29.75
C PHE A 70 -3.21 -8.12 -30.78
N ALA A 71 -2.77 -9.33 -31.11
CA ALA A 71 -1.74 -9.54 -32.12
C ALA A 71 -2.20 -9.09 -33.52
N GLU A 72 -3.45 -9.38 -33.89
CA GLU A 72 -4.05 -8.94 -35.16
C GLU A 72 -4.16 -7.41 -35.26
N ALA A 73 -4.43 -6.73 -34.14
CA ALA A 73 -4.46 -5.27 -34.05
C ALA A 73 -3.08 -4.61 -33.93
N GLY A 74 -1.99 -5.40 -33.90
CA GLY A 74 -0.63 -4.88 -33.69
C GLY A 74 -0.38 -4.36 -32.28
N VAL A 75 -1.15 -4.83 -31.29
CA VAL A 75 -1.05 -4.48 -29.88
C VAL A 75 -0.14 -5.48 -29.17
N GLU A 76 0.89 -4.98 -28.51
CA GLU A 76 1.79 -5.78 -27.67
C GLU A 76 1.30 -5.76 -26.23
N VAL A 77 0.89 -6.93 -25.71
CA VAL A 77 0.54 -7.11 -24.31
C VAL A 77 1.83 -7.26 -23.51
N THR A 78 2.16 -6.25 -22.69
CA THR A 78 3.42 -6.20 -21.93
C THR A 78 3.30 -6.70 -20.49
N ARG A 79 2.09 -6.68 -19.94
CA ARG A 79 1.76 -7.16 -18.60
C ARG A 79 0.29 -7.54 -18.55
N VAL A 80 -0.03 -8.64 -17.88
CA VAL A 80 -1.38 -9.02 -17.51
C VAL A 80 -1.37 -9.33 -16.01
N SER A 81 -2.42 -8.91 -15.30
CA SER A 81 -2.64 -9.22 -13.89
C SER A 81 -4.11 -9.56 -13.67
N CYS A 82 -4.38 -10.46 -12.73
CA CYS A 82 -5.71 -10.86 -12.33
C CYS A 82 -5.72 -10.90 -10.80
N GLY A 83 -6.80 -10.41 -10.19
CA GLY A 83 -7.02 -10.45 -8.76
C GLY A 83 -8.51 -10.57 -8.49
N ALA A 84 -8.87 -11.30 -7.44
CA ALA A 84 -10.27 -11.45 -7.04
C ALA A 84 -10.87 -10.09 -6.64
N SER A 85 -11.79 -9.57 -7.46
CA SER A 85 -12.65 -8.44 -7.09
C SER A 85 -13.75 -8.95 -6.17
N ALA A 86 -13.93 -8.32 -5.00
CA ALA A 86 -15.00 -8.69 -4.08
C ALA A 86 -16.34 -8.40 -4.75
N ALA A 87 -17.12 -9.45 -5.05
CA ALA A 87 -18.44 -9.32 -5.67
C ALA A 87 -19.31 -8.33 -4.87
N SER A 88 -19.59 -7.16 -5.46
CA SER A 88 -20.57 -6.23 -4.92
C SER A 88 -21.93 -6.93 -4.86
N PRO A 89 -22.64 -6.90 -3.72
CA PRO A 89 -23.98 -7.49 -3.64
C PRO A 89 -24.90 -6.74 -4.60
N ALA A 90 -25.50 -7.50 -5.53
CA ALA A 90 -26.46 -7.02 -6.50
C ALA A 90 -27.53 -6.15 -5.83
N ARG A 91 -27.61 -4.88 -6.23
CA ARG A 91 -28.73 -4.00 -5.89
C ARG A 91 -29.95 -4.41 -6.73
N PRO A 92 -31.15 -4.51 -6.13
CA PRO A 92 -32.36 -4.80 -6.87
C PRO A 92 -32.80 -3.58 -7.68
N ASP A 93 -33.42 -3.88 -8.82
CA ASP A 93 -33.96 -2.97 -9.82
C ASP A 93 -34.76 -1.78 -9.27
N GLY A 94 -34.62 -0.65 -9.98
CA GLY A 94 -35.73 0.28 -10.19
C GLY A 94 -35.49 1.71 -9.72
N ALA A 95 -35.02 2.56 -10.63
CA ALA A 95 -35.69 3.81 -11.05
C ALA A 95 -34.68 4.76 -11.70
N SER A 96 -34.93 5.05 -12.98
CA SER A 96 -34.26 6.07 -13.77
C SER A 96 -34.37 7.46 -13.13
N VAL A 97 -33.22 8.10 -12.89
CA VAL A 97 -33.10 9.55 -12.86
C VAL A 97 -31.86 9.91 -13.67
N GLU A 98 -32.09 10.42 -14.89
CA GLU A 98 -31.06 11.14 -15.64
C GLU A 98 -30.72 12.42 -14.86
N CYS A 99 -29.52 12.45 -14.30
CA CYS A 99 -28.85 13.67 -13.91
C CYS A 99 -27.46 13.63 -14.53
N TYR A 100 -27.15 14.65 -15.32
CA TYR A 100 -25.85 14.87 -15.95
C TYR A 100 -24.71 14.80 -14.92
N SER A 101 -23.97 13.69 -14.90
CA SER A 101 -22.72 13.56 -14.16
C SER A 101 -21.57 13.93 -15.09
N ILE A 102 -20.85 14.98 -14.71
CA ILE A 102 -19.54 15.36 -15.24
C ILE A 102 -18.64 14.11 -15.25
N PRO A 103 -17.81 13.86 -16.29
CA PRO A 103 -16.86 12.74 -16.26
C PRO A 103 -15.95 12.93 -15.05
N GLN A 104 -16.18 12.11 -14.04
CA GLN A 104 -15.31 12.01 -12.89
C GLN A 104 -14.09 11.26 -13.42
N ASP A 105 -12.97 11.97 -13.57
CA ASP A 105 -11.68 11.35 -13.84
C ASP A 105 -11.49 10.25 -12.78
N ASP A 106 -11.63 9.00 -13.22
CA ASP A 106 -11.22 7.81 -12.48
C ASP A 106 -9.70 7.84 -12.41
N LEU A 107 -9.21 8.60 -11.43
CA LEU A 107 -7.83 8.68 -11.01
C LEU A 107 -7.44 7.32 -10.41
N ASP A 108 -6.92 6.46 -11.28
CA ASP A 108 -6.07 5.30 -11.04
C ASP A 108 -5.94 4.88 -9.56
N GLU A 109 -6.62 3.78 -9.20
CA GLU A 109 -6.35 3.02 -7.97
C GLU A 109 -4.95 2.39 -8.09
N ALA A 110 -3.92 3.19 -7.85
CA ALA A 110 -2.62 2.66 -7.55
C ALA A 110 -2.73 1.88 -6.23
N ASP A 111 -2.17 0.67 -6.18
CA ASP A 111 -1.86 -0.15 -4.98
C ASP A 111 -1.02 0.59 -3.91
N SER A 112 -0.94 1.93 -3.97
CA SER A 112 -0.40 2.82 -2.97
C SER A 112 -1.35 2.95 -1.79
N GLY A 113 -0.99 2.32 -0.67
CA GLY A 113 -1.66 2.52 0.61
C GLY A 113 -1.25 3.83 1.27
N LEU A 114 -2.17 4.42 2.03
CA LEU A 114 -1.84 5.46 3.01
C LEU A 114 -1.50 4.78 4.34
N TYR A 115 -0.50 5.30 5.04
CA TYR A 115 -0.07 4.78 6.34
C TYR A 115 0.02 5.91 7.36
N LEU A 116 -0.63 5.70 8.51
CA LEU A 116 -0.50 6.52 9.71
C LEU A 116 0.62 5.96 10.58
N CYS A 117 1.63 6.76 10.87
CA CYS A 117 2.66 6.45 11.86
C CYS A 117 2.39 7.21 13.15
N ARG A 118 2.31 6.51 14.28
CA ARG A 118 2.26 7.12 15.61
C ARG A 118 3.64 7.10 16.26
N TRP A 119 4.27 8.26 16.37
CA TRP A 119 5.62 8.39 16.94
C TRP A 119 5.64 8.18 18.46
N PRO A 120 6.74 7.73 19.07
CA PRO A 120 6.77 7.59 20.52
C PRO A 120 6.54 8.89 21.30
N ASN A 121 6.86 10.05 20.73
CA ASN A 121 6.87 11.35 21.42
C ASN A 121 5.50 12.03 21.60
N GLY A 122 4.44 11.56 20.94
CA GLY A 122 3.17 12.27 20.90
C GLY A 122 2.67 12.61 19.50
N ASP A 123 3.55 12.62 18.51
CA ASP A 123 3.22 13.09 17.18
C ASP A 123 2.69 11.94 16.30
N PHE A 124 2.12 12.30 15.16
CA PHE A 124 1.81 11.36 14.10
C PHE A 124 2.20 11.92 12.74
N SER A 125 2.42 11.04 11.77
CA SER A 125 2.68 11.39 10.38
C SER A 125 1.86 10.49 9.48
N ILE A 126 1.48 11.00 8.30
CA ILE A 126 0.77 10.24 7.28
C ILE A 126 1.66 10.20 6.05
N VAL A 127 1.84 9.01 5.46
CA VAL A 127 2.68 8.81 4.27
C VAL A 127 1.97 7.93 3.25
N LYS A 128 2.08 8.29 1.98
CA LYS A 128 1.63 7.46 0.86
C LYS A 128 2.78 6.54 0.43
N ALA A 129 2.54 5.24 0.33
CA ALA A 129 3.52 4.29 -0.16
C ALA A 129 2.89 3.00 -0.70
N ASP A 130 3.53 2.34 -1.66
CA ASP A 130 3.05 1.09 -2.25
C ASP A 130 2.93 -0.06 -1.24
N LYS A 131 3.82 -0.07 -0.24
CA LYS A 131 3.88 -1.13 0.78
C LYS A 131 4.33 -0.55 2.11
N LYS A 132 3.97 -1.24 3.19
CA LYS A 132 4.37 -0.90 4.56
C LYS A 132 5.88 -0.72 4.74
N ARG A 133 6.71 -1.52 4.04
CA ARG A 133 8.18 -1.35 4.03
C ARG A 133 8.60 -0.03 3.41
N ALA A 134 7.99 0.37 2.28
CA ALA A 134 8.29 1.63 1.61
C ALA A 134 7.85 2.83 2.48
N ALA A 135 6.74 2.71 3.20
CA ALA A 135 6.32 3.72 4.17
C ALA A 135 7.34 3.91 5.30
N VAL A 136 7.89 2.82 5.86
CA VAL A 136 8.97 2.89 6.87
C VAL A 136 10.22 3.59 6.32
N VAL A 137 10.61 3.27 5.08
CA VAL A 137 11.75 3.92 4.41
C VAL A 137 11.51 5.42 4.22
N ALA A 138 10.34 5.81 3.74
CA ALA A 138 10.00 7.23 3.56
C ALA A 138 9.96 8.01 4.88
N LEU A 139 9.52 7.39 5.97
CA LEU A 139 9.49 8.03 7.29
C LEU A 139 10.87 8.21 7.92
N ASP A 140 11.90 7.49 7.45
CA ASP A 140 13.30 7.64 7.93
C ASP A 140 13.87 9.04 7.68
N GLU A 141 13.25 9.83 6.79
CA GLU A 141 13.57 11.25 6.59
C GLU A 141 13.39 12.08 7.88
N TRP A 142 12.44 11.70 8.74
CA TRP A 142 12.18 12.37 10.01
C TRP A 142 12.89 11.69 11.18
N ALA A 143 12.72 10.37 11.29
CA ALA A 143 13.32 9.52 12.31
C ALA A 143 13.13 8.04 11.95
N GLY A 144 13.89 7.15 12.59
CA GLY A 144 13.74 5.71 12.41
C GLY A 144 12.36 5.20 12.84
N ALA A 145 11.48 4.96 11.87
CA ALA A 145 10.14 4.43 12.11
C ALA A 145 10.16 2.90 12.22
N GLU A 146 9.41 2.34 13.17
CA GLU A 146 9.20 0.90 13.26
C GLU A 146 7.92 0.46 12.55
N PRO A 147 7.92 -0.71 11.86
CA PRO A 147 6.71 -1.21 11.21
C PRO A 147 5.51 -1.37 12.15
N SER A 148 5.73 -1.64 13.45
CA SER A 148 4.64 -1.77 14.43
C SER A 148 3.92 -0.46 14.72
N TRP A 149 4.52 0.70 14.40
CA TRP A 149 3.92 2.01 14.60
C TRP A 149 3.03 2.46 13.43
N LEU A 150 3.07 1.73 12.32
CA LEU A 150 2.32 2.04 11.11
C LEU A 150 0.99 1.28 11.06
N VAL A 151 -0.09 2.03 10.84
CA VAL A 151 -1.45 1.54 10.60
C VAL A 151 -1.89 1.95 9.20
N PRO A 152 -2.40 1.04 8.37
CA PRO A 152 -2.95 1.41 7.05
C PRO A 152 -4.20 2.28 7.21
N MET A 153 -4.37 3.23 6.30
CA MET A 153 -5.53 4.12 6.18
C MET A 153 -6.13 3.97 4.78
N ASP A 154 -7.46 3.93 4.70
CA ASP A 154 -8.16 3.82 3.42
C ASP A 154 -8.28 5.18 2.73
N HIS A 155 -8.53 6.23 3.51
CA HIS A 155 -8.71 7.59 3.02
C HIS A 155 -8.05 8.60 3.97
N CYS A 156 -7.66 9.75 3.43
CA CYS A 156 -7.10 10.86 4.19
C CYS A 156 -7.54 12.18 3.56
N MET A 157 -8.29 12.98 4.31
CA MET A 157 -8.75 14.31 3.90
C MET A 157 -8.22 15.34 4.88
N ILE A 158 -7.40 16.25 4.38
CA ILE A 158 -6.74 17.31 5.15
C ILE A 158 -6.92 18.63 4.40
N ASP A 159 -7.43 19.64 5.09
CA ASP A 159 -7.54 21.00 4.57
C ASP A 159 -6.40 21.87 5.12
N PHE A 160 -5.82 22.70 4.27
CA PHE A 160 -4.74 23.61 4.61
C PHE A 160 -5.11 25.03 4.22
N ALA A 161 -4.83 25.99 5.10
CA ALA A 161 -5.02 27.41 4.85
C ALA A 161 -3.66 28.11 4.67
N LEU A 162 -3.63 29.13 3.81
CA LEU A 162 -2.53 30.10 3.75
C LEU A 162 -2.84 31.23 4.73
N ASN A 163 -1.94 31.51 5.67
CA ASN A 163 -2.11 32.63 6.60
C ASN A 163 -1.59 33.96 6.02
N ASP A 164 -1.86 35.07 6.71
CA ASP A 164 -1.44 36.43 6.27
C ASP A 164 0.09 36.62 6.26
N ASP A 165 0.82 35.74 6.96
CA ASP A 165 2.29 35.71 6.98
C ASP A 165 2.89 34.91 5.80
N GLY A 166 2.04 34.31 4.96
CA GLY A 166 2.44 33.50 3.81
C GLY A 166 2.85 32.06 4.14
N GLU A 167 2.49 31.57 5.33
CA GLU A 167 2.75 30.19 5.77
C GLU A 167 1.53 29.30 5.55
N ILE A 168 1.78 28.04 5.18
CA ILE A 168 0.74 27.01 5.07
C ILE A 168 0.52 26.41 6.46
N GLN A 169 -0.72 26.45 6.94
CA GLN A 169 -1.13 25.86 8.21
C GLN A 169 -2.26 24.84 7.99
N LEU A 170 -2.31 23.84 8.86
CA LEU A 170 -3.44 22.91 8.91
C LEU A 170 -4.71 23.69 9.31
N ALA A 171 -5.73 23.65 8.46
CA ALA A 171 -7.03 24.25 8.74
C ALA A 171 -7.90 23.25 9.50
N GLU A 172 -8.16 22.08 8.90
CA GLU A 172 -9.05 21.07 9.46
C GLU A 172 -8.74 19.67 8.90
N PHE A 173 -9.10 18.64 9.66
CA PHE A 173 -9.15 17.26 9.17
C PHE A 173 -10.59 16.94 8.77
N GLY A 174 -10.77 16.18 7.68
CA GLY A 174 -12.05 15.54 7.41
C GLY A 174 -12.50 14.68 8.59
N GLU A 175 -13.81 14.59 8.83
CA GLU A 175 -14.37 13.92 10.02
C GLU A 175 -13.83 12.49 10.18
N GLU A 176 -13.87 11.69 9.11
CA GLU A 176 -13.38 10.30 9.13
C GLU A 176 -11.87 10.21 9.40
N THR A 177 -11.09 11.13 8.82
CA THR A 177 -9.63 11.20 9.06
C THR A 177 -9.33 11.61 10.51
N ALA A 178 -10.05 12.60 11.03
CA ALA A 178 -9.93 13.03 12.40
C ALA A 178 -10.25 11.87 13.35
N ASP A 179 -11.39 11.20 13.15
CA ASP A 179 -11.80 10.05 13.95
C ASP A 179 -10.77 8.93 13.90
N PHE A 180 -10.27 8.58 12.72
CA PHE A 180 -9.25 7.56 12.57
C PHE A 180 -7.98 7.89 13.36
N VAL A 181 -7.49 9.14 13.26
CA VAL A 181 -6.33 9.61 14.03
C VAL A 181 -6.62 9.55 15.53
N TRP A 182 -7.77 10.03 16.00
CA TRP A 182 -8.11 10.01 17.42
C TRP A 182 -8.18 8.59 17.99
N ASP A 183 -8.72 7.63 17.24
CA ASP A 183 -8.82 6.23 17.67
C ASP A 183 -7.48 5.54 17.77
N HIS A 184 -6.61 5.74 16.79
CA HIS A 184 -5.34 5.01 16.70
C HIS A 184 -4.21 5.71 17.46
N CYS A 185 -4.16 7.04 17.41
CA CYS A 185 -3.09 7.82 17.99
C CYS A 185 -3.32 8.19 19.45
N TYR A 186 -4.58 8.50 19.82
CA TYR A 186 -4.93 9.15 21.08
C TYR A 186 -6.18 8.58 21.80
N PRO A 187 -6.29 7.26 21.97
CA PRO A 187 -7.50 6.62 22.49
C PRO A 187 -7.87 7.03 23.92
N GLU A 188 -6.91 7.24 24.83
CA GLU A 188 -7.18 7.70 26.20
C GLU A 188 -7.71 9.13 26.23
N LEU A 189 -7.12 9.99 25.38
CA LEU A 189 -7.56 11.38 25.27
C LEU A 189 -8.96 11.46 24.63
N ARG A 190 -9.24 10.63 23.62
CA ARG A 190 -10.58 10.50 23.01
C ARG A 190 -11.61 10.02 24.04
N ALA A 191 -11.29 9.00 24.84
CA ALA A 191 -12.17 8.47 25.87
C ALA A 191 -12.53 9.54 26.92
N LEU A 192 -11.54 10.33 27.36
CA LEU A 192 -11.75 11.43 28.29
C LEU A 192 -12.65 12.51 27.68
N LEU A 193 -12.38 12.94 26.45
CA LEU A 193 -13.14 13.98 25.75
C LEU A 193 -14.58 13.54 25.42
N SER A 194 -14.79 12.25 25.17
CA SER A 194 -16.11 11.66 24.90
C SER A 194 -16.94 11.41 26.16
N GLY A 195 -16.32 11.48 27.34
CA GLY A 195 -16.96 11.20 28.63
C GLY A 195 -18.06 12.21 29.01
N PRO A 196 -19.05 11.76 29.83
CA PRO A 196 -20.21 12.57 30.23
C PRO A 196 -19.85 13.86 30.97
N ASN A 197 -18.68 13.89 31.63
CA ASN A 197 -18.19 15.04 32.39
C ASN A 197 -17.79 16.25 31.51
N LEU A 198 -17.45 16.02 30.23
CA LEU A 198 -17.03 17.06 29.27
C LEU A 198 -18.17 17.49 28.33
N LYS A 199 -19.06 16.57 27.92
CA LYS A 199 -20.23 16.89 27.10
C LYS A 199 -21.19 17.90 27.77
N ARG A 200 -21.28 17.89 29.10
CA ARG A 200 -22.12 18.81 29.89
C ARG A 200 -21.61 20.25 30.01
N ARG A 201 -20.36 20.54 29.64
CA ARG A 201 -19.68 21.82 29.96
C ARG A 201 -19.28 22.66 28.73
N LYS A 202 -19.77 22.34 27.52
CA LYS A 202 -19.46 23.08 26.28
C LYS A 202 -19.95 24.55 26.23
N ARG A 203 -20.65 25.06 27.25
CA ARG A 203 -21.23 26.43 27.25
C ARG A 203 -20.66 27.41 28.29
N SER A 204 -19.80 26.99 29.19
CA SER A 204 -19.20 27.89 30.19
C SER A 204 -17.71 27.58 30.37
N LYS A 205 -16.86 28.61 30.33
CA LYS A 205 -15.40 28.61 30.55
C LYS A 205 -14.85 27.31 31.17
N ARG A 206 -13.97 26.62 30.43
CA ARG A 206 -13.29 25.38 30.82
C ARG A 206 -12.73 25.50 32.25
N ASN A 207 -13.26 24.70 33.19
CA ASN A 207 -12.82 24.68 34.60
C ASN A 207 -11.34 24.20 34.66
N PRO A 208 -10.47 24.81 35.50
CA PRO A 208 -9.09 24.38 35.71
C PRO A 208 -8.92 22.87 35.97
N GLU A 209 -9.83 22.20 36.68
CA GLU A 209 -9.77 20.74 36.89
C GLU A 209 -9.90 19.95 35.59
N THR A 210 -10.74 20.42 34.67
CA THR A 210 -10.94 19.81 33.36
C THR A 210 -9.72 20.03 32.46
N THR A 211 -9.08 21.20 32.57
CA THR A 211 -7.82 21.50 31.89
C THR A 211 -6.68 20.63 32.42
N GLN A 212 -6.62 20.40 33.73
CA GLN A 212 -5.62 19.52 34.33
C GLN A 212 -5.82 18.06 33.90
N GLY A 213 -7.06 17.57 33.88
CA GLY A 213 -7.37 16.22 33.38
C GLY A 213 -6.94 16.01 31.92
N VAL A 214 -7.18 17.00 31.05
CA VAL A 214 -6.71 16.96 29.66
C VAL A 214 -5.18 16.94 29.59
N ARG A 215 -4.48 17.76 30.38
CA ARG A 215 -3.00 17.77 30.41
C ARG A 215 -2.42 16.43 30.86
N THR A 216 -3.00 15.81 31.88
CA THR A 216 -2.59 14.49 32.34
C THR A 216 -2.82 13.42 31.28
N ALA A 217 -3.97 13.43 30.60
CA ALA A 217 -4.23 12.50 29.51
C ALA A 217 -3.27 12.69 28.32
N VAL A 218 -2.96 13.94 27.96
CA VAL A 218 -1.95 14.25 26.93
C VAL A 218 -0.58 13.69 27.34
N GLN A 219 -0.17 13.85 28.60
CA GLN A 219 1.11 13.32 29.06
C GLN A 219 1.14 11.79 28.98
N ARG A 220 0.06 11.11 29.39
CA ARG A 220 -0.06 9.65 29.25
C ARG A 220 0.04 9.20 27.80
N GLU A 221 -0.62 9.89 26.86
CA GLU A 221 -0.52 9.56 25.44
C GLU A 221 0.89 9.76 24.87
N ARG A 222 1.63 10.76 25.37
CA ARG A 222 3.04 10.99 25.01
C ARG A 222 3.98 9.94 25.58
N GLU A 223 3.66 9.36 26.72
CA GLU A 223 4.49 8.35 27.38
C GLU A 223 4.10 6.91 26.99
N ARG A 224 2.86 6.71 26.50
CA ARG A 224 2.26 5.39 26.21
C ARG A 224 3.13 4.47 25.36
N LEU A 225 3.86 5.04 24.40
CA LEU A 225 4.72 4.28 23.49
C LEU A 225 6.21 4.49 23.76
N TRP A 226 6.58 5.35 24.71
CA TRP A 226 7.96 5.72 24.98
C TRP A 226 8.79 4.53 25.48
N ASP A 227 8.26 3.77 26.43
CA ASP A 227 8.93 2.59 26.99
C ASP A 227 8.81 1.34 26.10
N SER A 228 7.94 1.39 25.09
CA SER A 228 7.75 0.31 24.12
C SER A 228 8.70 0.40 22.92
N GLN A 229 9.63 1.35 22.92
CA GLN A 229 10.76 1.43 21.99
C GLN A 229 11.73 0.28 22.26
N GLY A 230 11.32 -0.95 21.96
CA GLY A 230 12.23 -2.09 21.93
C GLY A 230 13.41 -1.83 20.99
N ALA A 231 14.48 -2.61 21.12
CA ALA A 231 15.58 -2.53 20.18
C ALA A 231 15.05 -2.77 18.76
N SER A 232 15.31 -1.79 17.87
CA SER A 232 14.92 -1.87 16.45
C SER A 232 15.29 -3.23 15.87
N ALA A 233 14.37 -3.81 15.08
CA ALA A 233 14.60 -5.12 14.49
C ALA A 233 15.94 -5.10 13.73
N PRO A 234 16.82 -6.10 13.93
CA PRO A 234 18.10 -6.12 13.25
C PRO A 234 17.87 -6.35 11.75
N ALA A 235 18.70 -5.71 10.92
CA ALA A 235 18.73 -5.98 9.49
C ALA A 235 18.99 -7.47 9.21
N ASN A 236 18.45 -8.01 8.12
CA ASN A 236 18.56 -9.42 7.77
C ASN A 236 19.93 -9.75 7.17
N THR A 237 20.53 -8.81 6.43
CA THR A 237 21.81 -9.00 5.75
C THR A 237 22.99 -8.61 6.63
N ALA A 238 24.16 -9.23 6.43
CA ALA A 238 25.37 -8.86 7.19
C ALA A 238 25.81 -7.40 6.91
N LEU A 239 25.74 -6.99 5.64
CA LEU A 239 25.98 -5.61 5.22
C LEU A 239 24.91 -4.65 5.77
N GLY A 240 23.65 -5.06 5.78
CA GLY A 240 22.55 -4.31 6.39
C GLY A 240 22.77 -4.08 7.88
N LYS A 241 23.25 -5.08 8.63
CA LYS A 241 23.57 -4.93 10.06
C LYS A 241 24.71 -3.93 10.30
N GLU A 242 25.68 -3.88 9.39
CA GLU A 242 26.75 -2.88 9.45
C GLU A 242 26.23 -1.47 9.15
N LEU A 243 25.40 -1.32 8.12
CA LEU A 243 24.77 -0.05 7.75
C LEU A 243 23.83 0.46 8.85
N GLN A 244 23.02 -0.42 9.44
CA GLN A 244 22.13 -0.10 10.56
C GLN A 244 22.92 0.54 11.72
N LYS A 245 24.08 -0.04 12.09
CA LYS A 245 24.95 0.50 13.14
C LYS A 245 25.57 1.85 12.78
N ARG A 246 26.02 2.01 11.53
CA ARG A 246 26.69 3.24 11.07
C ARG A 246 25.74 4.41 10.91
N LEU A 247 24.57 4.17 10.32
CA LEU A 247 23.58 5.18 9.99
C LEU A 247 22.57 5.42 11.10
N ARG A 248 22.56 4.55 12.14
CA ARG A 248 21.56 4.57 13.23
C ARG A 248 20.11 4.55 12.73
N THR A 249 19.88 3.86 11.62
CA THR A 249 18.56 3.65 11.02
C THR A 249 17.96 2.32 11.49
N THR A 250 16.75 1.99 11.04
CA THR A 250 16.09 0.71 11.35
C THR A 250 16.57 -0.40 10.42
N GLY A 251 16.47 -1.66 10.87
CA GLY A 251 16.90 -2.82 10.08
C GLY A 251 16.26 -2.91 8.69
N PRO A 252 14.93 -2.70 8.55
CA PRO A 252 14.27 -2.69 7.25
C PRO A 252 14.82 -1.64 6.27
N VAL A 253 15.18 -0.45 6.76
CA VAL A 253 15.76 0.63 5.93
C VAL A 253 17.18 0.28 5.51
N ALA A 254 17.99 -0.23 6.44
CA ALA A 254 19.34 -0.67 6.12
C ALA A 254 19.38 -1.78 5.06
N ASP A 255 18.48 -2.77 5.15
CA ASP A 255 18.35 -3.81 4.12
C ASP A 255 17.88 -3.24 2.78
N HIS A 256 16.98 -2.24 2.78
CA HIS A 256 16.51 -1.60 1.56
C HIS A 256 17.67 -0.94 0.79
N TYR A 257 18.55 -0.21 1.47
CA TYR A 257 19.74 0.38 0.83
C TYR A 257 20.68 -0.69 0.26
N VAL A 258 20.84 -1.84 0.93
CA VAL A 258 21.63 -2.95 0.39
C VAL A 258 21.01 -3.50 -0.89
N GLU A 259 19.69 -3.69 -0.91
CA GLU A 259 18.95 -4.16 -2.08
C GLU A 259 19.05 -3.18 -3.25
N GLU A 260 18.89 -1.87 -3.01
CA GLU A 260 19.04 -0.85 -4.06
C GLU A 260 20.44 -0.88 -4.69
N ILE A 261 21.50 -0.89 -3.87
CA ILE A 261 22.87 -0.95 -4.36
C ILE A 261 23.12 -2.26 -5.11
N GLY A 262 22.65 -3.40 -4.57
CA GLY A 262 22.75 -4.70 -5.23
C GLY A 262 22.08 -4.71 -6.60
N ASN A 263 20.88 -4.15 -6.70
CA ASN A 263 20.14 -4.03 -7.96
C ASN A 263 20.85 -3.13 -8.97
N ARG A 264 21.46 -2.02 -8.53
CA ARG A 264 22.24 -1.12 -9.42
C ARG A 264 23.51 -1.80 -9.94
N ILE A 265 24.18 -2.59 -9.11
CA ILE A 265 25.34 -3.39 -9.53
C ILE A 265 24.91 -4.47 -10.55
N LEU A 266 23.82 -5.19 -10.29
CA LEU A 266 23.31 -6.23 -11.18
C LEU A 266 22.82 -5.66 -12.53
N ARG A 267 22.27 -4.45 -12.54
CA ARG A 267 21.86 -3.73 -13.76
C ARG A 267 23.03 -3.11 -14.54
N GLY A 268 24.26 -3.24 -14.05
CA GLY A 268 25.46 -2.75 -14.73
C GLY A 268 25.63 -1.23 -14.70
N GLU A 269 24.88 -0.52 -13.86
CA GLU A 269 24.94 0.95 -13.78
C GLU A 269 26.22 1.45 -13.10
N THR A 270 26.89 0.60 -12.32
CA THR A 270 28.25 0.87 -11.84
C THR A 270 29.25 0.36 -12.88
N GLY A 271 29.48 1.17 -13.90
CA GLY A 271 30.54 0.97 -14.89
C GLY A 271 31.93 1.06 -14.25
N VAL A 272 32.35 0.05 -13.50
CA VAL A 272 33.77 -0.21 -13.32
C VAL A 272 34.20 -1.00 -14.55
N LYS A 273 34.69 -0.25 -15.56
CA LYS A 273 35.46 -0.81 -16.67
C LYS A 273 36.56 -1.69 -16.10
N GLY A 274 36.36 -3.01 -16.15
CA GLY A 274 37.48 -3.94 -16.11
C GLY A 274 38.41 -3.57 -17.26
N LYS A 275 39.64 -3.15 -16.94
CA LYS A 275 40.71 -3.17 -17.93
C LYS A 275 41.01 -4.63 -18.25
N PRO A 276 40.95 -5.06 -19.51
CA PRO A 276 41.64 -6.27 -19.93
C PRO A 276 43.13 -5.96 -20.10
N ASN A 277 43.95 -6.87 -19.55
CA ASN A 277 45.41 -7.02 -19.60
C ASN A 277 46.24 -6.06 -18.74
#